data_AF-A0A2T1CZB0-F1
#
_entry.id   AF-A0A2T1CZB0-F1
#
_cell.length_a   1.000
_cell.length_b   1.000
_cell.length_c   1.000
_cell.angle_alpha   90.00
_cell.angle_beta   90.00
_cell.angle_gamma   90.00
#
_symmetry.space_group_name_H-M   'P 1'
#
loop_
_entity.id
_entity.type
_entity.pdbx_description
1 polymer ?
#
loop_
_entity_poly.entity_id
_entity_poly.type
_entity_poly.pdbx_seq_one_letter_code
_entity_poly.pdbx_strand_id
1 'polypeptide(L)' 'MEGYSVLVHTNSKQIAVHFNDKNEAISYIAYIYRNYKMKFNSARVVPTHQLDFMVEQQDNFSFLAA' A
#
# COMPACT_ATOMS: atom_id res chain seq x y z
N MET A 1 2.88 -18.98 -8.07
CA MET A 1 3.36 -17.58 -8.24
C MET A 1 2.86 -16.78 -7.05
N GLU A 2 3.71 -15.96 -6.47
CA GLU A 2 3.42 -15.18 -5.27
C GLU A 2 2.68 -13.89 -5.65
N GLY A 3 1.49 -13.65 -5.09
CA GLY A 3 0.71 -12.43 -5.36
C GLY A 3 1.22 -11.23 -4.57
N TYR A 4 1.07 -10.03 -5.12
CA TYR A 4 1.43 -8.75 -4.51
C TYR A 4 0.19 -7.89 -4.29
N SER A 5 0.25 -6.98 -3.31
CA SER A 5 -0.83 -6.08 -2.99
C SER A 5 -0.30 -4.67 -2.82
N VAL A 6 -0.99 -3.69 -3.40
CA VAL A 6 -0.73 -2.28 -3.15
C VAL A 6 -1.67 -1.80 -2.06
N LEU A 7 -1.09 -1.40 -0.93
CA LEU A 7 -1.81 -0.76 0.16
C LEU A 7 -1.74 0.74 -0.01
N VAL A 8 -2.89 1.37 -0.24
CA VAL A 8 -3.05 2.82 -0.34
C VAL A 8 -3.78 3.31 0.90
N HIS A 9 -3.17 4.22 1.65
CA HIS A 9 -3.77 4.86 2.80
C HIS A 9 -4.20 6.28 2.41
N THR A 10 -5.49 6.58 2.53
CA THR A 10 -6.04 7.93 2.39
C THR A 10 -6.43 8.48 3.75
N ASN A 11 -6.81 9.76 3.81
CA ASN A 11 -7.25 10.39 5.06
C ASN A 11 -8.45 9.71 5.74
N SER A 12 -9.22 8.88 5.01
CA SER A 12 -10.47 8.31 5.52
C SER A 12 -10.55 6.79 5.39
N LYS A 13 -9.61 6.14 4.70
CA LYS A 13 -9.66 4.69 4.47
C LYS A 13 -8.32 4.13 4.01
N GLN A 14 -8.17 2.83 4.22
CA GLN A 14 -7.14 2.03 3.58
C GLN A 14 -7.76 1.22 2.46
N ILE A 15 -7.05 1.11 1.34
CA ILE A 15 -7.47 0.38 0.14
C ILE A 15 -6.36 -0.61 -0.19
N ALA A 16 -6.71 -1.87 -0.40
CA ALA A 16 -5.80 -2.90 -0.89
C ALA A 16 -6.18 -3.26 -2.33
N VAL A 17 -5.19 -3.33 -3.23
CA VAL A 17 -5.38 -3.78 -4.62
C VAL A 17 -4.42 -4.93 -4.89
N HIS A 18 -4.94 -6.06 -5.34
CA HIS A 18 -4.17 -7.29 -5.55
C HIS A 18 -3.68 -7.42 -6.99
N PHE A 19 -2.46 -7.93 -7.15
CA PHE A 19 -1.75 -8.13 -8.41
C PHE A 19 -1.09 -9.51 -8.41
N ASN A 20 -1.04 -10.14 -9.58
CA ASN A 20 -0.35 -11.43 -9.74
C ASN A 20 1.15 -11.25 -10.03
N ASP A 21 1.55 -10.04 -10.46
CA ASP A 21 2.93 -9.69 -10.79
C ASP A 21 3.41 -8.46 -10.00
N LYS A 22 4.68 -8.50 -9.59
CA LYS A 22 5.30 -7.42 -8.81
C LYS A 22 5.44 -6.13 -9.61
N ASN A 23 5.77 -6.23 -10.90
CA ASN A 23 5.97 -5.06 -11.74
C ASN A 23 4.63 -4.37 -12.01
N GLU A 24 3.54 -5.12 -12.15
CA GLU A 24 2.19 -4.55 -12.24
C GLU A 24 1.84 -3.73 -10.97
N ALA A 25 2.13 -4.26 -9.78
CA ALA A 25 1.92 -3.54 -8.53
C ALA A 25 2.76 -2.25 -8.43
N ILE A 26 4.03 -2.29 -8.87
CA ILE A 26 4.92 -1.11 -8.91
C ILE A 26 4.40 -0.07 -9.93
N SER A 27 4.03 -0.52 -11.13
CA SER A 27 3.45 0.33 -12.17
C SER A 27 2.16 1.00 -11.70
N TYR A 28 1.34 0.29 -10.92
CA TYR A 28 0.14 0.86 -10.31
C TYR A 28 0.46 1.96 -9.29
N ILE A 29 1.47 1.76 -8.43
CA ILE A 29 1.95 2.82 -7.52
C ILE A 29 2.39 4.06 -8.30
N ALA A 30 3.20 3.89 -9.36
CA ALA A 30 3.62 5.02 -10.19
C ALA A 30 2.43 5.74 -10.83
N TYR A 31 1.42 5.00 -11.29
CA TYR A 31 0.19 5.55 -11.85
C TYR A 31 -0.58 6.40 -10.82
N ILE A 32 -0.78 5.90 -9.60
CA ILE A 32 -1.50 6.67 -8.57
C ILE A 32 -0.69 7.89 -8.12
N TYR A 33 0.63 7.78 -7.98
CA TYR A 33 1.49 8.93 -7.71
C TYR A 33 1.51 9.93 -8.87
N ARG A 34 1.18 9.55 -10.11
CA ARG A 34 1.10 10.52 -11.20
C ARG A 34 -0.24 11.26 -11.22
N ASN A 35 -1.34 10.55 -10.95
CA ASN A 35 -2.70 11.05 -11.17
C ASN A 35 -3.45 11.48 -9.90
N TYR A 36 -3.01 11.03 -8.72
CA TYR A 36 -3.77 11.15 -7.47
C TYR A 36 -2.94 11.65 -6.27
N LYS A 37 -1.79 12.33 -6.48
CA LYS A 37 -0.84 12.76 -5.43
C LYS A 37 -1.48 13.41 -4.19
N MET A 38 -2.60 14.12 -4.34
CA MET A 38 -3.25 14.83 -3.25
C MET A 38 -4.32 14.02 -2.50
N LYS A 39 -4.60 12.77 -2.89
CA LYS A 39 -5.72 11.99 -2.34
C LYS A 39 -5.30 10.82 -1.43
N PHE A 40 -4.00 10.59 -1.26
CA PHE A 40 -3.49 9.52 -0.40
C PHE A 40 -2.23 9.95 0.36
N ASN A 41 -2.09 9.47 1.58
CA ASN A 41 -0.99 9.77 2.50
C ASN A 41 0.22 8.89 2.21
N SER A 42 -0.02 7.62 1.92
CA SER A 42 1.04 6.66 1.61
C SER A 42 0.53 5.56 0.69
N ALA A 43 1.41 5.05 -0.18
CA ALA A 43 1.17 3.83 -0.94
C ALA A 43 2.41 2.93 -0.88
N ARG A 44 2.22 1.62 -0.65
CA ARG A 44 3.32 0.63 -0.63
C ARG A 44 2.91 -0.69 -1.26
N VAL A 45 3.87 -1.38 -1.89
CA VAL A 45 3.70 -2.76 -2.34
C VAL A 45 4.07 -3.69 -1.19
N VAL A 46 3.22 -4.67 -0.91
CA VAL A 46 3.48 -5.75 0.04
C VAL A 46 3.16 -7.09 -0.61
N PRO A 47 3.89 -8.17 -0.31
CA PRO A 47 3.46 -9.51 -0.68
C PRO A 47 2.11 -9.84 -0.02
N THR A 48 1.23 -10.54 -0.73
CA THR A 48 -0.15 -10.79 -0.26
C THR A 48 -0.18 -11.64 1.01
N HIS A 49 0.78 -12.56 1.16
CA HIS A 49 0.91 -13.39 2.36
C HIS A 49 1.38 -12.61 3.62
N GLN A 50 1.83 -11.35 3.46
CA GLN A 50 2.22 -10.49 4.58
C GLN A 50 1.08 -9.59 5.06
N LEU A 51 -0.06 -9.57 4.36
CA LEU A 51 -1.21 -8.75 4.75
C LEU A 51 -1.81 -9.18 6.09
N ASP A 52 -1.86 -10.48 6.36
CA ASP A 52 -2.45 -11.04 7.58
C ASP A 52 -1.68 -10.63 8.85
N PHE A 53 -0.38 -10.31 8.73
CA PHE A 53 0.46 -9.85 9.85
C PHE A 53 0.37 -8.34 10.11
N MET A 54 -0.17 -7.54 9.17
CA MET A 54 -0.23 -6.08 9.33
C MET A 54 -1.52 -5.59 10.00
N VAL A 55 -2.54 -6.45 10.12
CA VAL A 55 -3.79 -6.12 10.82
C VAL A 55 -3.59 -6.06 12.33
N GLU A 56 -2.62 -6.78 12.90
CA GLU A 56 -2.31 -6.72 14.34
C GLU A 56 -1.35 -5.57 14.73
N GLN A 57 -0.63 -4.97 13.79
CA GLN A 57 0.34 -3.89 14.10
C GLN A 57 -0.18 -2.47 13.84
N GLN A 58 -1.47 -2.32 13.52
CA GLN A 58 -2.03 -1.03 13.10
C GLN A 58 -2.19 -0.01 14.26
N ASP A 59 -1.99 -0.41 15.52
CA ASP A 59 -2.07 0.48 16.68
C ASP A 59 -0.76 1.18 17.06
N ASN A 60 0.38 0.93 16.40
CA ASN A 60 1.69 1.43 16.89
C ASN A 60 2.66 1.93 15.81
N PHE A 61 2.23 2.84 14.92
CA PHE A 61 3.16 3.67 14.16
C PHE A 61 3.08 5.15 14.56
N SER A 62 3.94 5.54 15.51
CA SER A 62 4.31 6.93 15.76
C SER A 62 5.47 7.30 14.82
N PHE A 63 5.27 8.30 13.95
CA PHE A 63 6.34 8.86 13.14
C PHE A 63 7.21 9.78 14.01
N LEU A 64 8.46 9.40 14.27
CA LEU A 64 9.49 10.37 14.68
C LEU A 64 9.82 11.22 13.45
N ALA A 65 9.33 12.45 13.45
CA ALA A 65 9.72 13.47 12.49
C ALA A 65 11.17 13.89 12.76
N ALA A 66 11.99 13.94 11.70
CA ALA A 66 13.28 14.60 11.65
C ALA A 66 13.29 15.55 10.44
#